data_AF-A0A3M2AZA7-F1
#
_entry.id   AF-A0A3M2AZA7-F1
#
_cell.length_a   1.000
_cell.length_b   1.000
_cell.length_c   1.000
_cell.angle_alpha   90.00
_cell.angle_beta   90.00
_cell.angle_gamma   90.00
#
_symmetry.space_group_name_H-M   'P 1'
#
loop_
_entity.id
_entity.type
_entity.pdbx_description
1 polymer ?
#
loop_
_entity_poly.entity_id
_entity_poly.type
_entity_poly.pdbx_seq_one_letter_code
_entity_poly.pdbx_strand_id
1 'polypeptide(L)'
;MGVVLPKPGFLEGIQRLTEKYGALFICDEVITNFRLSKGGAQEYFGIKPHITCMGKVLGGGMPLGAYGGRREIMEKVAPEGPVYQAGTLSGNPLSVVAGIATLSELFELNPYKRLEELTLRLINGIKDILTHKGIPHRINHVASMFTVFFTEEEVYDYESAKKSNRELFAKFFRALLKEGVLIPPAQFEAWFLSTAHTEEDIDLALEKIKKAVSSL
;
A
#
# COMPACT_ATOMS: atom_id res chain seq x y z
N MET A 1 -2.36 -6.63 -7.85
CA MET A 1 -3.84 -6.64 -8.03
C MET A 1 -4.43 -5.24 -7.85
N GLY A 2 -3.60 -4.20 -7.70
CA GLY A 2 -4.01 -2.91 -7.15
C GLY A 2 -4.31 -2.99 -5.66
N VAL A 3 -4.92 -1.95 -5.12
CA VAL A 3 -5.48 -1.93 -3.78
C VAL A 3 -6.79 -2.72 -3.78
N VAL A 4 -6.81 -3.84 -3.06
CA VAL A 4 -7.99 -4.70 -2.89
C VAL A 4 -8.14 -4.98 -1.40
N LEU A 5 -9.23 -4.48 -0.80
CA LEU A 5 -9.44 -4.58 0.63
C LEU A 5 -10.02 -5.96 0.99
N PRO A 6 -9.67 -6.50 2.17
CA PRO A 6 -10.35 -7.68 2.68
C PRO A 6 -11.83 -7.37 2.89
N LYS A 7 -12.71 -8.31 2.53
CA LYS A 7 -14.12 -8.22 2.91
C LYS A 7 -14.25 -8.38 4.44
N PRO A 8 -15.30 -7.82 5.06
CA PRO A 8 -15.57 -8.03 6.49
C PRO A 8 -15.58 -9.53 6.83
N GLY A 9 -14.88 -9.91 7.91
CA GLY A 9 -14.80 -11.30 8.37
C GLY A 9 -13.74 -12.16 7.65
N PHE A 10 -13.09 -11.66 6.59
CA PHE A 10 -12.08 -12.44 5.86
C PHE A 10 -10.83 -12.68 6.70
N LEU A 11 -10.24 -11.62 7.26
CA LEU A 11 -9.00 -11.73 8.05
C LEU A 11 -9.25 -12.42 9.39
N GLU A 12 -10.40 -12.16 10.02
CA GLU A 12 -10.85 -12.84 11.24
C GLU A 12 -11.11 -14.33 10.97
N GLY A 13 -11.62 -14.66 9.78
CA GLY A 13 -11.75 -16.02 9.30
C GLY A 13 -10.41 -16.73 9.18
N ILE A 14 -9.41 -16.09 8.58
CA ILE A 14 -8.03 -16.62 8.48
C ILE A 14 -7.47 -16.85 9.88
N GLN A 15 -7.51 -15.84 10.76
CA GLN A 15 -6.99 -15.96 12.11
C GLN A 15 -7.63 -17.14 12.85
N ARG A 16 -8.96 -17.23 12.87
CA ARG A 16 -9.69 -18.34 13.50
C ARG A 16 -9.31 -19.71 12.93
N LEU A 17 -9.17 -19.83 11.61
CA LEU A 17 -8.82 -21.09 10.96
C LEU A 17 -7.37 -21.51 11.27
N THR A 18 -6.43 -20.55 11.26
CA THR A 18 -5.03 -20.82 11.61
C THR A 18 -4.88 -21.26 13.06
N GLU A 19 -5.57 -20.60 14.00
CA GLU A 19 -5.62 -21.01 15.40
C GLU A 19 -6.23 -22.40 15.57
N LYS A 20 -7.35 -22.68 14.88
CA LYS A 20 -8.05 -23.97 14.97
C LYS A 20 -7.20 -25.15 14.49
N TYR A 21 -6.46 -24.98 13.40
CA TYR A 21 -5.73 -26.07 12.74
C TYR A 21 -4.23 -26.05 13.02
N GLY A 22 -3.73 -25.15 13.87
CA GLY A 22 -2.32 -25.05 14.23
C GLY A 22 -1.41 -24.57 13.08
N ALA A 23 -1.95 -23.90 12.08
CA ALA A 23 -1.18 -23.28 11.02
C ALA A 23 -0.67 -21.90 11.45
N LEU A 24 0.46 -21.44 10.89
CA LEU A 24 0.95 -20.09 11.13
C LEU A 24 0.20 -19.08 10.25
N PHE A 25 -0.41 -18.09 10.90
CA PHE A 25 -0.89 -16.88 10.24
C PHE A 25 0.27 -15.93 9.99
N ILE A 26 0.66 -15.75 8.73
CA ILE A 26 1.71 -14.82 8.32
C ILE A 26 1.06 -13.64 7.59
N CYS A 27 1.35 -12.42 8.03
CA CYS A 27 0.99 -11.20 7.31
C CYS A 27 2.20 -10.68 6.54
N ASP A 28 2.11 -10.69 5.21
CA ASP A 28 3.05 -9.93 4.38
C ASP A 28 2.64 -8.45 4.40
N GLU A 29 3.30 -7.69 5.26
CA GLU A 29 3.10 -6.26 5.40
C GLU A 29 4.23 -5.44 4.76
N VAL A 30 4.95 -5.98 3.77
CA VAL A 30 6.01 -5.24 3.05
C VAL A 30 5.50 -3.92 2.48
N ILE A 31 4.22 -3.82 2.14
CA ILE A 31 3.58 -2.58 1.67
C ILE A 31 2.82 -1.86 2.79
N THR A 32 2.09 -2.60 3.62
CA THR A 32 1.12 -2.02 4.56
C THR A 32 1.73 -1.56 5.87
N ASN A 33 2.86 -2.15 6.27
CA ASN A 33 3.49 -1.82 7.55
C ASN A 33 3.99 -0.37 7.55
N PHE A 34 3.80 0.31 8.68
CA PHE A 34 4.10 1.73 8.86
C PHE A 34 3.38 2.69 7.88
N ARG A 35 2.52 2.19 6.98
CA ARG A 35 1.82 3.00 5.97
C ARG A 35 0.36 3.20 6.29
N LEU A 36 -0.29 2.15 6.77
CA LEU A 36 -1.72 2.14 7.12
C LEU A 36 -1.93 2.76 8.50
N SER A 37 -1.03 2.45 9.44
CA SER A 37 -0.96 2.97 10.80
C SER A 37 0.45 2.77 11.34
N LYS A 38 0.72 3.17 12.59
CA LYS A 38 2.01 2.92 13.26
C LYS A 38 2.31 1.42 13.33
N GLY A 39 1.33 0.63 13.73
CA GLY A 39 1.40 -0.84 13.78
C GLY A 39 1.03 -1.53 12.46
N GLY A 40 0.89 -0.83 11.34
CA GLY A 40 0.56 -1.42 10.05
C GLY A 40 -0.90 -1.87 9.89
N ALA A 41 -1.14 -2.84 9.02
CA ALA A 41 -2.45 -3.42 8.76
C ALA A 41 -2.96 -4.22 9.96
N GLN A 42 -2.08 -4.86 10.73
CA GLN A 42 -2.48 -5.58 11.96
C GLN A 42 -3.17 -4.68 12.99
N GLU A 43 -2.65 -3.47 13.22
CA GLU A 43 -3.32 -2.47 14.07
C GLU A 43 -4.59 -1.94 13.39
N TYR A 44 -4.51 -1.60 12.10
CA TYR A 44 -5.62 -1.01 11.34
C TYR A 44 -6.86 -1.93 11.28
N PHE A 45 -6.65 -3.23 11.07
CA PHE A 45 -7.73 -4.23 10.98
C PHE A 45 -7.95 -5.01 12.28
N GLY A 46 -7.19 -4.73 13.34
CA GLY A 46 -7.36 -5.40 14.64
C GLY A 46 -7.02 -6.90 14.65
N ILE A 47 -6.08 -7.33 13.82
CA ILE A 47 -5.66 -8.74 13.70
C ILE A 47 -4.32 -9.00 14.38
N LYS A 48 -4.04 -10.27 14.71
CA LYS A 48 -2.83 -10.68 15.43
C LYS A 48 -2.12 -11.83 14.70
N PRO A 49 -1.34 -11.55 13.65
CA PRO A 49 -0.56 -12.58 12.96
C PRO A 49 0.49 -13.19 13.89
N HIS A 50 0.91 -14.41 13.57
CA HIS A 50 2.02 -15.09 14.24
C HIS A 50 3.37 -14.55 13.78
N ILE A 51 3.48 -14.21 12.49
CA ILE A 51 4.66 -13.63 11.84
C ILE A 51 4.20 -12.48 10.95
N THR A 52 4.96 -11.38 10.97
CA THR A 52 4.79 -10.23 10.08
C THR A 52 6.07 -10.03 9.27
N CYS A 53 5.94 -9.95 7.94
CA CYS A 53 7.02 -9.56 7.04
C CYS A 53 6.93 -8.06 6.76
N MET A 54 8.08 -7.37 6.74
CA MET A 54 8.19 -5.92 6.62
C MET A 54 9.27 -5.54 5.62
N GLY A 55 9.12 -4.37 5.01
CA GLY A 55 10.06 -3.82 4.04
C GLY A 55 9.65 -2.41 3.63
N LYS A 56 10.07 -1.98 2.44
CA LYS A 56 9.75 -0.66 1.85
C LYS A 56 9.97 0.50 2.82
N VAL A 57 8.90 0.96 3.50
CA VAL A 57 8.96 2.06 4.47
C VAL A 57 9.99 1.77 5.56
N LEU A 58 10.12 0.51 5.98
CA LEU A 58 11.09 0.06 6.98
C LEU A 58 12.52 0.52 6.69
N GLY A 59 12.92 0.54 5.41
CA GLY A 59 14.28 0.87 5.00
C GLY A 59 14.53 2.35 4.73
N GLY A 60 13.51 3.21 4.75
CA GLY A 60 13.70 4.64 4.47
C GLY A 60 14.28 4.94 3.08
N GLY A 61 14.02 4.08 2.09
CA GLY A 61 14.63 4.16 0.76
C GLY A 61 15.90 3.33 0.58
N MET A 62 16.47 2.79 1.66
CA MET A 62 17.58 1.82 1.60
C MET A 62 17.07 0.36 1.55
N PRO A 63 17.86 -0.60 1.02
CA PRO A 63 17.49 -2.01 1.01
C PRO A 63 17.42 -2.59 2.44
N LEU A 64 16.20 -2.67 2.98
CA LEU A 64 15.94 -3.30 4.27
C LEU A 64 14.62 -4.07 4.22
N GLY A 65 14.70 -5.34 4.63
CA GLY A 65 13.54 -6.18 4.91
C GLY A 65 13.72 -6.82 6.28
N ALA A 66 12.61 -7.17 6.91
CA ALA A 66 12.60 -7.88 8.18
C ALA A 66 11.40 -8.84 8.24
N TYR A 67 11.53 -9.86 9.08
CA TYR A 67 10.40 -10.63 9.55
C TYR A 67 10.50 -10.71 11.07
N GLY A 68 9.35 -10.64 11.73
CA GLY A 68 9.26 -10.68 13.19
C GLY A 68 7.92 -11.28 13.60
N GLY A 69 7.76 -11.62 14.87
CA GLY A 69 6.53 -12.26 15.31
C GLY A 69 6.61 -12.72 16.75
N ARG A 70 5.81 -13.75 17.07
CA ARG A 70 5.80 -14.32 18.41
C ARG A 70 7.17 -14.87 18.79
N ARG A 71 7.56 -14.64 20.04
CA ARG A 71 8.89 -14.98 20.57
C ARG A 71 9.21 -16.46 20.38
N GLU A 72 8.28 -17.34 20.73
CA GLU A 72 8.46 -18.80 20.65
C GLU A 72 8.71 -19.32 19.22
N ILE A 73 8.34 -18.52 18.21
CA ILE A 73 8.62 -18.80 16.79
C ILE A 73 9.97 -18.21 16.40
N MET A 74 10.25 -16.96 16.79
CA MET A 74 11.52 -16.29 16.44
C MET A 74 12.74 -16.94 17.09
N GLU A 75 12.60 -17.52 18.28
CA GLU A 75 13.62 -18.33 18.97
C GLU A 75 13.98 -19.63 18.21
N LYS A 76 13.27 -19.96 17.12
CA LYS A 76 13.65 -21.06 16.21
C LYS A 76 14.69 -20.65 15.19
N VAL A 77 14.92 -19.36 14.97
CA VAL A 77 15.90 -18.85 14.02
C VAL A 77 17.30 -18.96 14.61
N ALA A 78 18.28 -19.37 13.80
CA ALA A 78 19.67 -19.41 14.21
C ALA A 78 20.17 -18.00 14.59
N PRO A 79 21.04 -17.87 15.62
CA PRO A 79 21.75 -18.95 16.30
C PRO A 79 21.00 -19.58 17.49
N GLU A 80 19.85 -19.04 17.91
CA GLU A 80 19.10 -19.56 19.07
C GLU A 80 18.42 -20.90 18.78
N GLY A 81 17.96 -21.07 17.55
CA GLY A 81 17.26 -22.28 17.11
C GLY A 81 17.83 -22.90 15.83
N PRO A 82 17.20 -24.00 15.38
CA PRO A 82 17.73 -24.83 14.30
C PRO A 82 17.48 -24.27 12.89
N VAL A 83 16.67 -23.22 12.72
CA VAL A 83 16.29 -22.69 11.41
C VAL A 83 17.33 -21.68 10.94
N TYR A 84 18.18 -22.10 9.99
CA TYR A 84 19.26 -21.26 9.49
C TYR A 84 18.75 -20.12 8.58
N GLN A 85 19.14 -18.89 8.89
CA GLN A 85 18.99 -17.73 8.01
C GLN A 85 20.25 -16.88 8.12
N ALA A 86 20.78 -16.44 6.98
CA ALA A 86 21.92 -15.54 6.91
C ALA A 86 21.76 -14.56 5.74
N GLY A 87 22.53 -13.47 5.79
CA GLY A 87 22.63 -12.50 4.70
C GLY A 87 23.77 -11.53 4.95
N THR A 88 24.70 -11.40 4.00
CA THR A 88 25.94 -10.59 4.14
C THR A 88 25.66 -9.14 4.51
N LEU A 89 24.57 -8.57 3.98
CA LEU A 89 24.17 -7.18 4.21
C LEU A 89 22.97 -7.06 5.16
N SER A 90 22.50 -8.16 5.75
CA SER A 90 21.45 -8.12 6.77
C SER A 90 21.93 -7.30 7.96
N GLY A 91 21.18 -6.26 8.32
CA GLY A 91 21.54 -5.36 9.41
C GLY A 91 22.71 -4.40 9.12
N ASN A 92 23.05 -4.16 7.84
CA ASN A 92 24.11 -3.19 7.52
C ASN A 92 23.80 -1.80 8.12
N PRO A 93 24.79 -1.09 8.68
CA PRO A 93 24.55 0.15 9.43
C PRO A 93 23.82 1.24 8.64
N LEU A 94 24.11 1.37 7.34
CA LEU A 94 23.49 2.38 6.49
C LEU A 94 21.98 2.19 6.40
N SER A 95 21.54 0.95 6.13
CA SER A 95 20.11 0.64 6.00
C SER A 95 19.39 0.72 7.34
N VAL A 96 20.04 0.30 8.42
CA VAL A 96 19.49 0.36 9.78
C VAL A 96 19.32 1.82 10.24
N VAL A 97 20.31 2.68 10.02
CA VAL A 97 20.22 4.11 10.39
C VAL A 97 19.13 4.82 9.57
N ALA A 98 19.04 4.56 8.26
CA ALA A 98 17.98 5.12 7.43
C ALA A 98 16.58 4.68 7.91
N GLY A 99 16.41 3.41 8.26
CA GLY A 99 15.18 2.88 8.83
C GLY A 99 14.83 3.52 10.18
N ILE A 100 15.77 3.61 11.11
CA ILE A 100 15.56 4.25 12.42
C ILE A 100 15.15 5.71 12.25
N ALA A 101 15.86 6.48 11.41
CA ALA A 101 15.53 7.88 11.16
C ALA A 101 14.12 8.03 10.57
N THR A 102 13.78 7.21 9.57
CA THR A 102 12.46 7.23 8.92
C THR A 102 11.35 6.91 9.90
N LEU A 103 11.49 5.85 10.70
CA LEU A 103 10.45 5.43 11.64
C LEU A 103 10.32 6.40 12.82
N SER A 104 11.43 6.98 13.29
CA SER A 104 11.41 8.00 14.37
C SER A 104 10.60 9.22 13.93
N GLU A 105 10.93 9.76 12.75
CA GLU A 105 10.22 10.90 12.15
C GLU A 105 8.74 10.58 11.93
N LEU A 106 8.44 9.39 11.38
CA LEU A 106 7.07 8.96 11.13
C LEU A 106 6.24 8.84 12.42
N PHE A 107 6.85 8.34 13.49
CA PHE A 107 6.17 8.19 14.78
C PHE A 107 5.97 9.52 15.50
N GLU A 108 6.89 10.47 15.34
CA GLU A 108 6.77 11.85 15.84
C GLU A 108 5.70 12.63 15.08
N LEU A 109 5.79 12.69 13.75
CA LEU A 109 4.83 13.38 12.88
C LEU A 109 3.41 12.81 12.99
N ASN A 110 3.30 11.49 13.12
CA ASN A 110 2.03 10.76 13.11
C ASN A 110 1.09 11.15 11.93
N PRO A 111 1.53 11.03 10.67
CA PRO A 111 0.90 11.70 9.54
C PRO A 111 -0.36 10.99 8.99
N TYR A 112 -0.74 9.84 9.55
CA TYR A 112 -1.72 8.92 8.96
C TYR A 112 -3.06 9.57 8.64
N LYS A 113 -3.64 10.30 9.60
CA LYS A 113 -4.93 10.99 9.41
C LYS A 113 -4.84 12.03 8.30
N ARG A 114 -3.77 12.84 8.30
CA ARG A 114 -3.55 13.87 7.29
C ARG A 114 -3.36 13.28 5.89
N LEU A 115 -2.59 12.20 5.79
CA LEU A 115 -2.41 11.49 4.51
C LEU A 115 -3.71 10.88 3.99
N GLU A 116 -4.56 10.37 4.88
CA GLU A 116 -5.89 9.87 4.51
C GLU A 116 -6.79 11.00 4.01
N GLU A 117 -6.81 12.16 4.68
CA GLU A 117 -7.57 13.34 4.23
C GLU A 117 -7.12 13.82 2.83
N LEU A 118 -5.82 13.93 2.58
CA LEU A 118 -5.28 14.28 1.26
C LEU A 118 -5.61 13.22 0.20
N THR A 119 -5.53 11.94 0.58
CA THR A 119 -5.89 10.82 -0.30
C THR A 119 -7.37 10.90 -0.69
N LEU A 120 -8.26 11.13 0.28
CA LEU A 120 -9.69 11.28 0.06
C LEU A 120 -10.00 12.45 -0.88
N ARG A 121 -9.34 13.61 -0.71
CA ARG A 121 -9.47 14.75 -1.62
C ARG A 121 -9.06 14.38 -3.05
N LEU A 122 -7.90 13.74 -3.21
CA LEU A 122 -7.40 13.33 -4.52
C LEU A 122 -8.33 12.31 -5.20
N ILE A 123 -8.76 11.25 -4.50
CA ILE A 123 -9.62 10.22 -5.10
C ILE A 123 -11.00 10.77 -5.47
N ASN A 124 -11.56 11.66 -4.66
CA ASN A 124 -12.86 12.29 -4.96
C ASN A 124 -12.74 13.18 -6.20
N GLY A 125 -11.68 13.98 -6.31
CA GLY A 125 -11.42 14.78 -7.50
C GLY A 125 -11.21 13.92 -8.76
N ILE A 126 -10.43 12.84 -8.67
CA ILE A 126 -10.25 11.90 -9.79
C ILE A 126 -11.59 11.28 -10.20
N LYS A 127 -12.39 10.82 -9.22
CA LYS A 127 -13.71 10.24 -9.44
C LYS A 127 -14.62 11.20 -10.19
N ASP A 128 -14.68 12.46 -9.77
CA ASP A 128 -15.52 13.48 -10.39
C ASP A 128 -15.07 13.76 -11.84
N ILE A 129 -13.76 13.89 -12.08
CA ILE A 129 -13.19 14.10 -13.40
C ILE A 129 -13.54 12.94 -14.36
N LEU A 130 -13.35 11.70 -13.92
CA LEU A 130 -13.63 10.52 -14.73
C LEU A 130 -15.13 10.32 -14.96
N THR A 131 -15.95 10.57 -13.94
CA THR A 131 -17.42 10.50 -14.04
C THR A 131 -17.94 11.52 -15.05
N HIS A 132 -17.47 12.77 -14.99
CA HIS A 132 -17.89 13.82 -15.92
C HIS A 132 -17.51 13.51 -17.37
N LYS A 133 -16.37 12.81 -17.60
CA LYS A 133 -15.95 12.36 -18.93
C LYS A 133 -16.71 11.12 -19.42
N GLY A 134 -17.50 10.48 -18.55
CA GLY A 134 -18.19 9.23 -18.86
C GLY A 134 -17.25 8.02 -18.94
N ILE A 135 -16.12 8.07 -18.23
CA ILE A 135 -15.16 6.95 -18.19
C ILE A 135 -15.57 5.97 -17.08
N PRO A 136 -15.86 4.70 -17.39
CA PRO A 136 -16.07 3.66 -16.38
C PRO A 136 -14.89 3.49 -15.44
N HIS A 137 -15.14 3.56 -14.12
CA HIS A 137 -14.09 3.38 -13.13
C HIS A 137 -14.61 2.89 -11.76
N ARG A 138 -13.68 2.31 -11.00
CA ARG A 138 -13.75 2.06 -9.56
C ARG A 138 -12.46 2.50 -8.89
N ILE A 139 -12.57 3.10 -7.70
CA ILE A 139 -11.41 3.51 -6.92
C ILE A 139 -11.49 2.83 -5.57
N ASN A 140 -10.60 1.86 -5.35
CA ASN A 140 -10.39 1.31 -4.02
C ASN A 140 -9.32 2.13 -3.32
N HIS A 141 -9.51 2.39 -2.02
CA HIS A 141 -8.52 3.05 -1.20
C HIS A 141 -8.51 2.47 0.21
N VAL A 142 -7.37 2.60 0.89
CA VAL A 142 -7.20 2.32 2.31
C VAL A 142 -6.07 3.21 2.84
N ALA A 143 -6.37 4.03 3.85
CA ALA A 143 -5.45 5.06 4.35
C ALA A 143 -4.85 5.90 3.20
N SER A 144 -3.52 5.90 3.06
CA SER A 144 -2.78 6.68 2.05
C SER A 144 -2.63 6.02 0.68
N MET A 145 -3.25 4.85 0.48
CA MET A 145 -3.10 4.04 -0.74
C MET A 145 -4.40 3.97 -1.51
N PHE A 146 -4.33 4.03 -2.83
CA PHE A 146 -5.49 3.78 -3.69
C PHE A 146 -5.10 3.20 -5.05
N THR A 147 -6.06 2.64 -5.77
CA THR A 147 -5.91 2.25 -7.19
C THR A 147 -7.14 2.66 -7.96
N VAL A 148 -6.94 3.26 -9.12
CA VAL A 148 -8.00 3.54 -10.10
C VAL A 148 -8.09 2.37 -11.07
N PHE A 149 -9.18 1.62 -11.00
CA PHE A 149 -9.52 0.51 -11.90
C PHE A 149 -10.47 1.00 -12.99
N PHE A 150 -10.11 0.82 -14.26
CA PHE A 150 -10.97 1.20 -15.39
C PHE A 150 -11.99 0.10 -15.71
N THR A 151 -13.02 -0.02 -14.86
CA THR A 151 -14.09 -1.03 -14.95
C THR A 151 -15.38 -0.47 -14.33
N GLU A 152 -16.53 -1.00 -14.75
CA GLU A 152 -17.82 -0.73 -14.10
C GLU A 152 -18.09 -1.63 -12.88
N GLU A 153 -17.35 -2.74 -12.78
CA GLU A 153 -17.57 -3.75 -11.75
C GLU A 153 -16.79 -3.44 -10.47
N GLU A 154 -17.36 -3.82 -9.32
CA GLU A 154 -16.65 -3.78 -8.04
C GLU A 154 -15.38 -4.64 -8.08
N VAL A 155 -14.29 -4.13 -7.50
CA VAL A 155 -13.00 -4.83 -7.45
C VAL A 155 -12.73 -5.31 -6.03
N TYR A 156 -12.83 -6.61 -5.78
CA TYR A 156 -12.67 -7.21 -4.45
C TYR A 156 -11.80 -8.48 -4.44
N ASP A 157 -11.29 -8.88 -5.60
CA ASP A 157 -10.36 -9.99 -5.77
C ASP A 157 -9.53 -9.80 -7.06
N TYR A 158 -8.70 -10.80 -7.39
CA TYR A 158 -7.89 -10.74 -8.60
C TYR A 158 -8.70 -10.80 -9.90
N GLU A 159 -9.75 -11.61 -9.93
CA GLU A 159 -10.54 -11.85 -11.15
C GLU A 159 -11.37 -10.62 -11.51
N SER A 160 -11.98 -9.95 -10.53
CA SER A 160 -12.62 -8.65 -10.71
C SER A 160 -11.63 -7.57 -11.13
N ALA A 161 -10.43 -7.52 -10.53
CA ALA A 161 -9.39 -6.55 -10.91
C ALA A 161 -8.98 -6.69 -12.39
N LYS A 162 -8.81 -7.94 -12.87
CA LYS A 162 -8.43 -8.26 -14.25
C LYS A 162 -9.39 -7.74 -15.32
N LYS A 163 -10.64 -7.46 -14.96
CA LYS A 163 -11.65 -6.90 -15.88
C LYS A 163 -11.39 -5.43 -16.23
N SER A 164 -10.42 -4.78 -15.57
CA SER A 164 -10.03 -3.41 -15.88
C SER A 164 -9.51 -3.25 -17.31
N ASN A 165 -9.94 -2.20 -18.00
CA ASN A 165 -9.51 -1.87 -19.34
C ASN A 165 -8.05 -1.37 -19.36
N ARG A 166 -7.13 -2.28 -19.71
CA ARG A 166 -5.68 -2.02 -19.75
C ARG A 166 -5.27 -1.07 -20.88
N GLU A 167 -6.01 -1.03 -21.98
CA GLU A 167 -5.73 -0.11 -23.08
C GLU A 167 -6.07 1.33 -22.68
N LEU A 168 -7.21 1.51 -22.01
CA LEU A 168 -7.60 2.80 -21.45
C LEU A 168 -6.61 3.25 -20.38
N PHE A 169 -6.18 2.35 -19.49
CA PHE A 169 -5.10 2.66 -18.54
C PHE A 169 -3.83 3.14 -19.26
N ALA A 170 -3.40 2.45 -20.32
CA ALA A 170 -2.18 2.84 -21.04
C ALA A 170 -2.32 4.22 -21.70
N LYS A 171 -3.49 4.56 -22.24
CA LYS A 171 -3.78 5.90 -22.78
C LYS A 171 -3.77 6.96 -21.66
N PHE A 172 -4.47 6.68 -20.56
CA PHE A 172 -4.54 7.55 -19.38
C PHE A 172 -3.15 7.80 -18.77
N PHE A 173 -2.35 6.75 -18.57
CA PHE A 173 -0.97 6.85 -18.09
C PHE A 173 -0.13 7.79 -18.97
N ARG A 174 -0.17 7.61 -20.30
CA ARG A 174 0.58 8.46 -21.23
C ARG A 174 0.09 9.90 -21.22
N ALA A 175 -1.21 10.13 -21.08
CA ALA A 175 -1.78 11.47 -20.99
C ALA A 175 -1.33 12.17 -19.70
N LEU A 176 -1.38 11.49 -18.55
CA LEU A 176 -0.87 12.02 -17.28
C LEU A 176 0.63 12.32 -17.34
N LEU A 177 1.42 11.42 -17.92
CA LEU A 177 2.85 11.62 -18.05
C LEU A 177 3.18 12.86 -18.90
N LYS A 178 2.42 13.14 -19.95
CA LYS A 178 2.57 14.35 -20.78
C LYS A 178 2.26 15.64 -20.02
N GLU A 179 1.30 15.59 -19.08
CA GLU A 179 0.97 16.72 -18.19
C GLU A 179 1.91 16.80 -16.97
N GLY A 180 2.89 15.91 -16.87
CA GLY A 180 3.87 15.89 -15.79
C GLY A 180 3.32 15.32 -14.47
N VAL A 181 2.36 14.40 -14.55
CA VAL A 181 1.88 13.59 -13.41
C VAL A 181 2.39 12.17 -13.58
N LEU A 182 3.36 11.77 -12.75
CA LEU A 182 3.90 10.42 -12.76
C LEU A 182 3.09 9.54 -11.81
N ILE A 183 2.45 8.52 -12.37
CA ILE A 183 1.76 7.47 -11.62
C ILE A 183 2.50 6.14 -11.81
N PRO A 184 2.23 5.10 -11.00
CA PRO A 184 2.76 3.76 -11.26
C PRO A 184 2.40 3.28 -12.68
N PRO A 185 3.36 2.75 -13.48
CA PRO A 185 3.14 2.39 -14.87
C PRO A 185 2.42 1.04 -15.06
N ALA A 186 1.55 0.68 -14.13
CA ALA A 186 0.79 -0.57 -14.16
C ALA A 186 -0.62 -0.40 -13.57
N GLN A 187 -1.64 -0.91 -14.28
CA GLN A 187 -3.04 -0.90 -13.84
C GLN A 187 -3.24 -1.55 -12.46
N PHE A 188 -2.42 -2.54 -12.14
CA PHE A 188 -2.57 -3.35 -10.93
C PHE A 188 -1.62 -2.95 -9.81
N GLU A 189 -1.25 -1.66 -9.75
CA GLU A 189 -0.37 -1.09 -8.74
C GLU A 189 -1.10 -0.04 -7.89
N ALA A 190 -0.71 0.04 -6.61
CA ALA A 190 -1.19 1.07 -5.72
C ALA A 190 -0.48 2.41 -6.01
N TRP A 191 -1.24 3.49 -5.95
CA TRP A 191 -0.72 4.85 -5.92
C TRP A 191 -0.48 5.22 -4.46
N PHE A 192 0.58 5.99 -4.22
CA PHE A 192 1.06 6.29 -2.88
C PHE A 192 1.21 7.80 -2.70
N LEU A 193 0.65 8.33 -1.61
CA LEU A 193 1.05 9.63 -1.10
C LEU A 193 2.27 9.50 -0.17
N SER A 194 3.00 10.60 -0.04
CA SER A 194 4.09 10.78 0.92
C SER A 194 3.80 11.99 1.81
N THR A 195 4.49 12.09 2.94
CA THR A 195 4.40 13.22 3.88
C THR A 195 4.85 14.56 3.27
N ALA A 196 5.48 14.54 2.10
CA ALA A 196 5.89 15.74 1.39
C ALA A 196 4.76 16.37 0.54
N HIS A 197 3.71 15.61 0.20
CA HIS A 197 2.60 16.14 -0.60
C HIS A 197 1.78 17.14 0.20
N THR A 198 1.58 18.34 -0.35
CA THR A 198 0.73 19.39 0.23
C THR A 198 -0.66 19.43 -0.40
N GLU A 199 -1.54 20.33 0.05
CA GLU A 199 -2.85 20.51 -0.61
C GLU A 199 -2.70 21.08 -2.01
N GLU A 200 -1.73 21.98 -2.19
CA GLU A 200 -1.39 22.60 -3.47
C GLU A 200 -0.91 21.54 -4.47
N ASP A 201 -0.12 20.55 -4.02
CA ASP A 201 0.26 19.42 -4.86
C ASP A 201 -0.96 18.60 -5.31
N ILE A 202 -1.93 18.37 -4.43
CA ILE A 202 -3.18 17.66 -4.76
C ILE A 202 -4.00 18.47 -5.77
N ASP A 203 -4.15 19.77 -5.57
CA ASP A 203 -4.90 20.64 -6.48
C ASP A 203 -4.24 20.72 -7.85
N LEU A 204 -2.92 20.88 -7.89
CA LEU A 204 -2.15 20.87 -9.13
C LEU A 204 -2.25 19.52 -9.85
N ALA A 205 -2.20 18.40 -9.10
CA ALA A 205 -2.39 17.08 -9.66
C ALA A 205 -3.78 16.93 -10.28
N LEU A 206 -4.85 17.38 -9.60
CA LEU A 206 -6.21 17.33 -10.11
C LEU A 206 -6.42 18.19 -11.36
N GLU A 207 -5.83 19.39 -11.40
CA GLU A 207 -5.84 20.25 -12.60
C GLU A 207 -5.21 19.53 -13.79
N LYS A 208 -4.01 18.97 -13.60
CA LYS A 208 -3.28 18.23 -14.64
C LYS A 208 -3.99 16.95 -15.06
N ILE A 209 -4.58 16.21 -14.11
CA ILE A 209 -5.38 15.02 -14.39
C ILE A 209 -6.60 15.40 -15.22
N LYS A 210 -7.31 16.48 -14.88
CA LYS A 210 -8.45 16.97 -15.65
C LYS A 210 -8.05 17.32 -17.08
N LYS A 211 -6.92 18.01 -17.26
CA LYS A 211 -6.39 18.35 -18.58
C LYS A 211 -6.05 17.10 -19.38
N ALA A 212 -5.34 16.13 -18.78
CA ALA A 212 -5.01 14.85 -19.41
C ALA A 212 -6.26 14.06 -19.83
N VAL A 213 -7.25 13.95 -18.95
CA VAL A 213 -8.51 13.23 -19.21
C VAL A 213 -9.33 13.90 -20.31
N SER A 214 -9.25 15.24 -20.45
CA SER A 214 -9.97 15.92 -21.55
C SER A 214 -9.50 15.45 -22.93
N SER A 215 -8.22 15.05 -23.06
CA SER A 215 -7.60 14.54 -24.29
C SER A 215 -7.85 13.06 -24.60
N LEU A 216 -8.47 12.31 -23.68
CA LEU A 216 -8.84 10.90 -23.87
C LEU A 216 -10.16 10.76 -24.65
#